data_AF-A0A522QBS8-F1
#
_entry.id   AF-A0A522QBS8-F1
#
_cell.length_a   1.000
_cell.length_b   1.000
_cell.length_c   1.000
_cell.angle_alpha   90.00
_cell.angle_beta   90.00
_cell.angle_gamma   90.00
#
_symmetry.space_group_name_H-M   'P 1'
#
loop_
_entity.id
_entity.type
_entity.pdbx_description
1 polymer ?
#
loop_
_entity_poly.entity_id
_entity_poly.type
_entity_poly.pdbx_seq_one_letter_code
_entity_poly.pdbx_strand_id
1 'polypeptide(L)' 'RAEGLDAMMLLQIHDELLFDVAERDLERTIALVRREMTGALELSVPLEVSVKVGPTWYDVEMVENSAPAEEAL' A
#
# COMPACT_ATOMS: atom_id res chain seq x y z
N ARG A 1 4.41 -4.58 -16.22
CA ARG A 1 4.30 -5.50 -15.07
C ARG A 1 5.71 -5.86 -14.63
N ALA A 2 6.37 -5.01 -13.84
CA ALA A 2 7.79 -5.16 -13.51
C ALA A 2 8.03 -6.06 -12.27
N GLU A 3 7.11 -6.05 -11.31
CA GLU A 3 7.23 -6.74 -10.01
C GLU A 3 6.62 -8.16 -9.99
N GLY A 4 6.02 -8.58 -11.11
CA GLY A 4 5.36 -9.89 -11.23
C GLY A 4 4.15 -10.07 -10.31
N LEU A 5 3.57 -8.99 -9.79
CA LEU A 5 2.41 -9.01 -8.90
C LEU A 5 1.11 -9.10 -9.70
N ASP A 6 0.19 -9.94 -9.22
CA ASP A 6 -1.20 -9.95 -9.66
C ASP A 6 -2.02 -8.94 -8.85
N ALA A 7 -1.77 -7.66 -9.17
CA ALA A 7 -2.42 -6.50 -8.57
C ALA A 7 -2.82 -5.51 -9.67
N MET A 8 -4.06 -5.05 -9.63
CA MET A 8 -4.63 -4.09 -10.56
C MET A 8 -5.19 -2.89 -9.81
N MET A 9 -4.68 -1.69 -10.10
CA MET A 9 -5.31 -0.46 -9.61
C MET A 9 -6.65 -0.27 -10.30
N LEU A 10 -7.72 -0.31 -9.51
CA LEU A 10 -9.10 -0.15 -10.00
C LEU A 10 -9.49 1.32 -10.11
N LEU A 11 -9.11 2.12 -9.10
CA LEU A 11 -9.56 3.49 -8.96
C LEU A 11 -8.55 4.33 -8.17
N GLN A 12 -8.48 5.61 -8.50
CA GLN A 12 -7.83 6.64 -7.69
C GLN A 12 -8.90 7.66 -7.28
N ILE A 13 -8.99 7.96 -5.98
CA ILE A 13 -9.88 9.00 -5.46
C ILE A 13 -9.07 9.90 -4.56
N HIS A 14 -8.82 11.13 -5.02
CA HIS A 14 -7.99 12.08 -4.28
C HIS A 14 -6.63 11.48 -3.88
N ASP A 15 -6.43 11.20 -2.60
CA ASP A 15 -5.25 10.62 -1.95
C ASP A 15 -5.33 9.09 -1.74
N GLU A 16 -6.43 8.45 -2.15
CA GLU A 16 -6.66 7.01 -2.02
C GLU A 16 -6.43 6.27 -3.35
N LEU A 17 -5.74 5.13 -3.25
CA LEU A 17 -5.55 4.17 -4.34
C LEU A 17 -6.25 2.85 -4.00
N LEU A 18 -7.19 2.42 -4.84
CA LEU A 18 -7.92 1.17 -4.67
C LEU A 18 -7.36 0.10 -5.62
N PHE A 19 -7.04 -1.08 -5.08
CA PHE A 19 -6.49 -2.19 -5.83
C PHE A 19 -7.34 -3.46 -5.69
N ASP A 20 -7.44 -4.22 -6.77
CA ASP A 20 -7.80 -5.63 -6.76
C ASP A 20 -6.50 -6.44 -6.76
N VAL A 21 -6.33 -7.36 -5.81
CA VAL A 21 -5.05 -8.04 -5.56
C VAL A 21 -5.30 -9.51 -5.27
N ALA A 22 -4.58 -10.39 -5.96
CA ALA A 22 -4.59 -11.81 -5.62
C ALA A 22 -4.03 -12.03 -4.21
N GLU A 23 -4.70 -12.86 -3.41
CA GLU A 23 -4.33 -13.10 -2.00
C GLU A 23 -2.85 -13.46 -1.80
N ARG A 24 -2.29 -14.27 -2.72
CA ARG A 24 -0.87 -14.67 -2.71
C ARG A 24 0.13 -13.51 -2.85
N ASP A 25 -0.31 -12.39 -3.42
CA ASP A 25 0.52 -11.22 -3.72
C ASP A 25 0.18 -10.03 -2.81
N LEU A 26 -0.73 -10.21 -1.84
CA LEU A 26 -1.25 -9.16 -0.98
C LEU A 26 -0.14 -8.44 -0.20
N GLU A 27 0.63 -9.16 0.61
CA GLU A 27 1.68 -8.58 1.46
C GLU A 27 2.75 -7.85 0.64
N ARG A 28 3.15 -8.45 -0.49
CA ARG A 28 4.14 -7.86 -1.41
C ARG A 28 3.61 -6.58 -2.05
N THR A 29 2.32 -6.56 -2.41
CA THR A 29 1.66 -5.38 -2.97
C THR A 29 1.56 -4.27 -1.93
N ILE A 30 1.20 -4.59 -0.69
CA ILE A 30 1.15 -3.63 0.42
C ILE A 30 2.52 -2.99 0.65
N ALA A 31 3.57 -3.81 0.74
CA ALA A 31 4.94 -3.33 0.94
C ALA A 31 5.40 -2.41 -0.20
N LEU A 32 5.15 -2.81 -1.45
CA LEU A 32 5.46 -2.01 -2.63
C LEU A 32 4.72 -0.68 -2.60
N VAL A 33 3.39 -0.70 -2.54
CA VAL A 33 2.56 0.51 -2.63
C VAL A 33 2.89 1.47 -1.51
N ARG A 34 3.09 0.98 -0.28
CA ARG A 34 3.47 1.83 0.86
C ARG A 34 4.82 2.53 0.62
N ARG A 35 5.84 1.78 0.18
CA ARG A 35 7.16 2.34 -0.12
C ARG A 35 7.06 3.42 -1.19
N GLU A 36 6.40 3.12 -2.31
CA GLU A 36 6.29 4.07 -3.43
C GLU A 36 5.45 5.31 -3.05
N MET A 37 4.37 5.14 -2.28
CA MET A 37 3.54 6.27 -1.86
C MET A 37 4.27 7.17 -0.85
N THR A 38 4.87 6.59 0.20
CA THR A 38 5.63 7.37 1.20
C THR A 38 6.83 8.10 0.58
N GLY A 39 7.46 7.50 -0.45
CA GLY A 39 8.58 8.07 -1.19
C GLY A 39 8.20 8.88 -2.43
N ALA A 40 6.91 9.15 -2.68
CA ALA A 40 6.46 9.74 -3.93
C ALA A 40 6.98 11.17 -4.17
N LEU A 41 7.26 11.92 -3.10
CA LEU A 41 7.72 13.31 -3.15
C LEU A 41 8.70 13.59 -2.01
N GLU A 42 9.73 14.38 -2.28
CA GLU A 42 10.58 14.97 -1.25
C GLU A 42 9.84 16.12 -0.56
N LEU A 43 9.47 15.91 0.70
CA LEU A 43 8.74 16.87 1.52
C LEU A 43 9.56 17.19 2.78
N SER A 44 9.36 18.37 3.35
CA SER A 44 9.99 18.74 4.64
C SER A 44 9.45 17.94 5.83
N VAL A 45 8.35 17.21 5.63
CA VAL A 45 7.69 16.32 6.59
C VAL A 45 7.40 14.98 5.92
N PRO A 46 7.51 13.85 6.64
CA PRO A 46 7.28 12.54 6.05
C PRO A 46 5.80 12.33 5.67
N LEU A 47 5.55 11.64 4.55
CA LEU A 47 4.20 11.23 4.16
C LEU A 47 3.85 9.88 4.79
N GLU A 48 2.80 9.87 5.60
CA GLU A 48 2.26 8.63 6.18
C GLU A 48 1.25 7.98 5.23
N VAL A 49 1.34 6.65 5.09
CA VAL A 49 0.44 5.86 4.24
C VAL A 49 -0.24 4.80 5.08
N SER A 50 -1.57 4.87 5.15
CA SER A 50 -2.41 3.86 5.77
C SER A 50 -2.91 2.88 4.73
N VAL A 51 -2.93 1.60 5.07
CA VAL A 51 -3.41 0.55 4.17
C VAL A 51 -4.53 -0.22 4.86
N LYS A 52 -5.63 -0.44 4.11
CA LYS A 52 -6.75 -1.25 4.55
C LYS A 52 -6.99 -2.36 3.53
N VAL A 53 -7.41 -3.52 4.00
CA VAL A 53 -7.65 -4.70 3.16
C VAL A 53 -8.96 -5.36 3.56
N GLY A 54 -9.71 -5.85 2.57
CA GLY A 54 -10.98 -6.52 2.80
C GLY A 54 -11.50 -7.22 1.55
N PRO A 55 -12.48 -8.12 1.69
CA PRO A 55 -13.11 -8.81 0.57
C PRO A 55 -13.99 -7.87 -0.28
N THR A 56 -14.44 -6.75 0.29
CA THR A 56 -15.15 -5.68 -0.41
C THR A 56 -14.57 -4.34 0.03
N TRP A 57 -14.79 -3.29 -0.75
CA TRP A 57 -14.37 -1.94 -0.36
C TRP A 57 -15.08 -1.41 0.90
N TYR A 58 -16.30 -1.89 1.16
CA TYR A 58 -17.04 -1.53 2.38
C TYR A 58 -16.50 -2.24 3.63
N ASP A 59 -16.04 -3.49 3.47
CA ASP A 59 -15.62 -4.37 4.57
C ASP A 59 -14.09 -4.45 4.69
N VAL A 60 -13.41 -3.30 4.85
CA VAL A 60 -11.95 -3.24 4.97
C VAL A 60 -11.47 -3.05 6.40
N GLU A 61 -10.40 -3.76 6.77
CA GLU A 61 -9.72 -3.64 8.06
C GLU A 61 -8.33 -3.03 7.88
N MET A 62 -7.89 -2.25 8.88
CA MET A 62 -6.57 -1.62 8.84
C MET A 62 -5.48 -2.68 9.01
N VAL A 63 -4.51 -2.68 8.11
CA VAL A 63 -3.33 -3.54 8.24
C VAL A 63 -2.36 -2.87 9.21
N GLU A 64 -2.12 -3.53 10.35
CA GLU A 64 -1.18 -3.02 11.35
C GLU A 64 0.24 -2.91 10.80
N ASN A 65 0.93 -1.89 11.29
CA ASN A 65 2.23 -1.49 10.80
C ASN A 65 3.31 -2.46 11.30
N SER A 66 3.62 -3.51 10.52
CA SER A 66 4.83 -4.30 10.71
C SER A 66 5.97 -3.70 9.89
N ALA A 67 6.40 -2.48 10.24
CA ALA A 67 7.69 -2.01 9.76
C ALA A 67 8.78 -2.91 10.40
N PRO A 68 9.74 -3.47 9.64
CA PRO A 68 10.97 -3.95 10.24
C PRO A 68 11.67 -2.73 10.86
N ALA A 69 11.98 -2.81 12.14
CA ALA A 69 12.52 -1.72 12.96
C ALA A 69 13.96 -1.28 12.59
N GLU A 70 14.43 -1.53 11.36
CA GLU A 70 15.85 -1.41 11.01
C GLU A 70 16.24 -0.26 10.07
N GLU A 71 15.30 0.54 9.56
CA GLU A 71 15.64 1.68 8.66
C GLU A 71 15.36 3.07 9.27
N ALA A 72 15.23 3.14 10.60
CA ALA A 72 15.13 4.41 11.34
C ALA A 72 16.44 4.71 12.10
N LEU A 73 17.57 4.83 11.38
CA LEU A 73 18.82 5.44 11.85
C LEU A 73 19.52 6.21 10.73
#